data_AF-A0A962TKX8-F1
#
_entry.id   AF-A0A962TKX8-F1
#
_cell.length_a   1.000
_cell.length_b   1.000
_cell.length_c   1.000
_cell.angle_alpha   90.00
_cell.angle_beta   90.00
_cell.angle_gamma   90.00
#
_symmetry.space_group_name_H-M   'P 1'
#
loop_
_entity.id
_entity.type
_entity.pdbx_description
1 polymer ?
#
loop_
_entity_poly.entity_id
_entity_poly.type
_entity_poly.pdbx_seq_one_letter_code
_entity_poly.pdbx_strand_id
1 'polypeptide(L)'
;MRSPLFRTLFRFFLLAFLALAVASCSVLRLAYYHIDYWLLGQVEDFVTLNAEQREWLEVRLHAHRQWHCRTQLPAYVEWLDALSVEIASPAPDPIRLEALAQRLDSFIDAILAEFAPTLAELLVRLDPAQRTGLFARLDQEVIEARIKYLDPPADERQRERAERLKKRLKPWIGDLTIAQSTRIQQWSAALDHQGGGWLAHRQRLLEAVRNILRGSDAGAARTQLAGLFQTPAAVRTEDYIRQATQNRIEALALTVDLIRLATSQQRTRLKKRIGGLRADLQAISCGDSTLAASLYRISAETG
;
A
#
# COMPACT_ATOMS: atom_id res chain seq x y z
N MET A 1 18.89 -45.37 31.68
CA MET A 1 17.99 -44.34 32.23
C MET A 1 18.58 -42.96 31.92
N ARG A 2 17.99 -42.18 31.00
CA ARG A 2 18.51 -40.83 30.67
C ARG A 2 18.23 -39.92 31.88
N SER A 3 19.27 -39.25 32.39
CA SER A 3 19.18 -38.45 33.62
C SER A 3 18.09 -37.37 33.51
N PRO A 4 17.36 -37.06 34.58
CA PRO A 4 16.32 -36.03 34.58
C PRO A 4 16.86 -34.65 34.14
N LEU A 5 18.14 -34.38 34.40
CA LEU A 5 18.86 -33.19 33.94
C LEU A 5 18.94 -33.09 32.41
N PHE A 6 19.16 -34.20 31.70
CA PHE A 6 19.23 -34.21 30.23
C PHE A 6 17.87 -33.87 29.59
N ARG A 7 16.77 -34.37 30.16
CA ARG A 7 15.41 -34.04 29.69
C ARG A 7 15.07 -32.57 29.92
N THR A 8 15.50 -31.99 31.04
CA THR A 8 15.28 -30.57 31.35
C THR A 8 16.10 -29.66 30.43
N LEU A 9 17.39 -29.95 30.24
CA LEU A 9 18.26 -29.21 29.32
C LEU A 9 17.78 -29.29 27.87
N PHE A 10 17.33 -30.47 27.41
CA PHE A 10 16.78 -30.63 26.07
C PHE A 10 15.49 -29.82 25.86
N ARG A 11 14.61 -29.74 26.86
CA ARG A 11 13.40 -28.89 26.79
C ARG A 11 13.73 -27.41 26.72
N PHE A 12 14.70 -26.93 27.51
CA PHE A 12 15.14 -25.53 27.43
C PHE A 12 15.81 -25.21 26.09
N PHE A 13 16.62 -26.12 25.56
CA PHE A 13 17.21 -25.97 24.22
C PHE A 13 16.13 -25.94 23.13
N LEU A 14 15.12 -26.81 23.21
CA LEU A 14 14.01 -26.85 22.25
C LEU A 14 13.16 -25.58 22.32
N LEU A 15 12.88 -25.07 23.52
CA LEU A 15 12.13 -23.81 23.74
C LEU A 15 12.93 -22.60 23.27
N ALA A 16 14.24 -22.56 23.52
CA ALA A 16 15.12 -21.51 23.01
C ALA A 16 15.20 -21.55 21.48
N PHE A 17 15.36 -22.74 20.89
CA PHE A 17 15.36 -22.93 19.44
C PHE A 17 14.02 -22.51 18.82
N LEU A 18 12.88 -22.86 19.44
CA LEU A 18 11.56 -22.45 18.98
C LEU A 18 11.36 -20.92 19.12
N ALA A 19 11.83 -20.31 20.20
CA ALA A 19 11.79 -18.86 20.40
C ALA A 19 12.67 -18.11 19.38
N LEU A 20 13.86 -18.64 19.06
CA LEU A 20 14.73 -18.13 18.00
C LEU A 20 14.12 -18.33 16.60
N ALA A 21 13.45 -19.46 16.37
CA ALA A 21 12.75 -19.72 15.11
C ALA A 21 11.56 -18.76 14.91
N VAL A 22 10.79 -18.46 15.97
CA VAL A 22 9.71 -17.47 15.93
C VAL A 22 10.25 -16.04 15.78
N ALA A 23 11.38 -15.72 16.42
CA ALA A 23 12.07 -14.43 16.24
C ALA A 23 12.59 -14.19 14.81
N SER A 24 12.73 -15.26 14.01
CA SER A 24 13.11 -15.16 12.61
C SER A 24 11.95 -14.84 11.68
N CYS A 25 10.68 -15.03 12.09
CA CYS A 25 9.51 -14.75 11.26
C CYS A 25 9.16 -13.26 11.31
N SER A 26 9.64 -12.50 10.33
CA SER A 26 9.13 -11.15 10.12
C SER A 26 7.62 -11.19 9.84
N VAL A 27 6.85 -10.42 10.62
CA VAL A 27 5.40 -10.23 10.45
C VAL A 27 5.08 -9.80 9.02
N LEU A 28 5.97 -9.03 8.38
CA LEU A 28 5.83 -8.62 6.99
C LEU A 28 5.79 -9.82 6.05
N ARG A 29 6.70 -10.79 6.22
CA ARG A 29 6.77 -11.97 5.36
C ARG A 29 5.53 -12.84 5.53
N LEU A 30 5.08 -13.05 6.78
CA LEU A 30 3.86 -13.79 7.04
C LEU A 30 2.65 -13.10 6.40
N ALA A 31 2.49 -11.80 6.60
CA ALA A 31 1.42 -11.03 5.98
C ALA A 31 1.47 -11.11 4.45
N TYR A 32 2.66 -11.03 3.86
CA TYR A 32 2.84 -11.15 2.41
C TYR A 32 2.45 -12.53 1.86
N TYR A 33 2.77 -13.62 2.58
CA TYR A 33 2.38 -14.97 2.18
C TYR A 33 0.87 -15.24 2.18
N HIS A 34 0.07 -14.34 2.76
CA HIS A 34 -1.40 -14.42 2.79
C HIS A 34 -2.07 -13.16 2.25
N ILE A 35 -1.33 -12.34 1.48
CA ILE A 35 -1.84 -11.05 1.01
C ILE A 35 -2.99 -11.19 0.00
N ASP A 36 -3.01 -12.28 -0.77
CA ASP A 36 -4.09 -12.65 -1.67
C ASP A 36 -5.42 -12.83 -0.93
N TYR A 37 -5.42 -13.57 0.19
CA TYR A 37 -6.61 -13.72 1.04
C TYR A 37 -7.06 -12.39 1.65
N TRP A 38 -6.10 -11.58 2.11
CA TRP A 38 -6.42 -10.26 2.65
C TRP A 38 -7.05 -9.36 1.57
N LEU A 39 -6.49 -9.36 0.34
CA LEU A 39 -7.03 -8.60 -0.80
C LEU A 39 -8.43 -9.06 -1.19
N LEU A 40 -8.71 -10.37 -1.14
CA LEU A 40 -10.05 -10.90 -1.37
C LEU A 40 -11.04 -10.33 -0.34
N GLY A 41 -10.69 -10.39 0.95
CA GLY A 41 -11.53 -9.81 2.01
C GLY A 41 -11.77 -8.31 1.80
N GLN A 42 -10.75 -7.57 1.34
CA GLN A 42 -10.92 -6.16 0.98
C GLN A 42 -11.88 -5.94 -0.18
N VAL A 43 -12.00 -6.87 -1.14
CA VAL A 43 -13.02 -6.79 -2.19
C VAL A 43 -14.41 -7.09 -1.61
N GLU A 44 -14.50 -8.07 -0.73
CA GLU A 44 -15.76 -8.49 -0.09
C GLU A 44 -16.33 -7.42 0.87
N ASP A 45 -15.49 -6.53 1.41
CA ASP A 45 -15.92 -5.32 2.14
C ASP A 45 -16.75 -4.35 1.27
N PHE A 46 -16.69 -4.48 -0.06
CA PHE A 46 -17.42 -3.64 -1.01
C PHE A 46 -18.54 -4.36 -1.75
N VAL A 47 -18.37 -5.66 -2.03
CA VAL A 47 -19.33 -6.44 -2.81
C VAL A 47 -19.35 -7.89 -2.35
N THR A 48 -20.55 -8.42 -2.10
CA THR A 48 -20.72 -9.84 -1.78
C THR A 48 -20.58 -10.69 -3.03
N LEU A 49 -19.46 -11.42 -3.15
CA LEU A 49 -19.19 -12.32 -4.27
C LEU A 49 -19.91 -13.65 -4.10
N ASN A 50 -20.38 -14.23 -5.20
CA ASN A 50 -20.84 -15.62 -5.20
C ASN A 50 -19.65 -16.60 -5.28
N ALA A 51 -19.90 -17.89 -5.11
CA ALA A 51 -18.85 -18.92 -5.07
C ALA A 51 -17.97 -18.94 -6.33
N GLU A 52 -18.58 -18.83 -7.52
CA GLU A 52 -17.84 -18.83 -8.79
C GLU A 52 -16.94 -17.60 -8.94
N GLN A 53 -17.47 -16.41 -8.62
CA GLN A 53 -16.72 -15.15 -8.68
C GLN A 53 -15.56 -15.15 -7.67
N ARG A 54 -15.78 -15.71 -6.48
CA ARG A 54 -14.78 -15.82 -5.43
C ARG A 54 -13.65 -16.75 -5.85
N GLU A 55 -13.96 -17.97 -6.29
CA GLU A 55 -12.96 -18.93 -6.77
C GLU A 55 -12.14 -18.36 -7.93
N TRP A 56 -12.82 -17.71 -8.87
CA TRP A 56 -12.17 -17.03 -10.00
C TRP A 56 -11.20 -15.94 -9.54
N LEU A 57 -11.59 -15.12 -8.56
CA LEU A 57 -10.77 -14.03 -8.06
C LEU A 57 -9.58 -14.54 -7.23
N GLU A 58 -9.77 -15.57 -6.41
CA GLU A 58 -8.71 -16.21 -5.61
C GLU A 58 -7.54 -16.67 -6.50
N VAL A 59 -7.83 -17.37 -7.59
CA VAL A 59 -6.81 -17.83 -8.55
C VAL A 59 -6.02 -16.65 -9.14
N ARG A 60 -6.71 -15.55 -9.48
CA ARG A 60 -6.07 -14.36 -10.05
C ARG A 60 -5.24 -13.60 -9.04
N LEU A 61 -5.72 -13.43 -7.80
CA LEU A 61 -4.97 -12.76 -6.74
C LEU A 61 -3.69 -13.54 -6.39
N HIS A 62 -3.75 -14.87 -6.36
CA HIS A 62 -2.56 -15.71 -6.19
C HIS A 62 -1.55 -15.51 -7.35
N ALA A 63 -2.03 -15.48 -8.60
CA ALA A 63 -1.18 -15.23 -9.76
C ALA A 63 -0.52 -13.83 -9.71
N HIS A 64 -1.28 -12.79 -9.36
CA HIS A 64 -0.74 -11.43 -9.20
C HIS A 64 0.28 -11.32 -8.05
N ARG A 65 0.06 -12.05 -6.95
CA ARG A 65 1.05 -12.15 -5.87
C ARG A 65 2.35 -12.79 -6.36
N GLN A 66 2.26 -13.90 -7.12
CA GLN A 66 3.44 -14.53 -7.70
C GLN A 66 4.19 -13.60 -8.66
N TRP A 67 3.47 -12.89 -9.53
CA TRP A 67 4.03 -11.85 -10.40
C TRP A 67 4.75 -10.77 -9.58
N HIS A 68 4.05 -10.19 -8.60
CA HIS A 68 4.59 -9.12 -7.76
C HIS A 68 5.84 -9.58 -7.01
N CYS A 69 5.84 -10.83 -6.54
CA CYS A 69 7.01 -11.42 -5.90
C CYS A 69 8.20 -11.53 -6.85
N ARG A 70 7.98 -12.00 -8.07
CA ARG A 70 9.05 -12.26 -9.05
C ARG A 70 9.60 -10.99 -9.70
N THR A 71 8.77 -9.96 -9.88
CA THR A 71 9.15 -8.75 -10.62
C THR A 71 9.33 -7.53 -9.72
N GLN A 72 8.38 -7.27 -8.82
CA GLN A 72 8.34 -6.03 -8.05
C GLN A 72 9.20 -6.10 -6.79
N LEU A 73 9.20 -7.21 -6.04
CA LEU A 73 10.01 -7.30 -4.82
C LEU A 73 11.52 -7.13 -5.06
N PRO A 74 12.15 -7.75 -6.09
CA PRO A 74 13.55 -7.48 -6.41
C PRO A 74 13.79 -6.01 -6.77
N ALA A 75 12.89 -5.41 -7.55
CA ALA A 75 12.99 -4.00 -7.92
C ALA A 75 12.86 -3.06 -6.71
N TYR A 76 12.04 -3.41 -5.71
CA TYR A 76 11.93 -2.68 -4.45
C TYR A 76 13.20 -2.79 -3.62
N VAL A 77 13.83 -3.98 -3.59
CA VAL A 77 15.12 -4.18 -2.90
C VAL A 77 16.20 -3.28 -3.52
N GLU A 78 16.31 -3.23 -4.84
CA GLU A 78 17.25 -2.32 -5.54
C GLU A 78 16.94 -0.84 -5.25
N TRP A 79 15.66 -0.48 -5.22
CA TRP A 79 15.24 0.89 -4.90
C TRP A 79 15.60 1.27 -3.46
N LEU A 80 15.41 0.36 -2.50
CA LEU A 80 15.80 0.56 -1.11
C LEU A 80 17.33 0.69 -0.94
N ASP A 81 18.11 0.04 -1.81
CA ASP A 81 19.56 0.15 -1.84
C ASP A 81 20.00 1.54 -2.28
N ALA A 82 19.44 2.02 -3.38
CA ALA A 82 19.70 3.35 -3.88
C ALA A 82 19.25 4.43 -2.87
N LEU A 83 18.08 4.25 -2.25
CA LEU A 83 17.61 5.13 -1.17
C LEU A 83 18.56 5.13 0.02
N SER A 84 19.05 3.96 0.44
CA SER A 84 19.97 3.83 1.59
C SER A 84 21.26 4.58 1.39
N VAL A 85 21.78 4.60 0.16
CA VAL A 85 22.98 5.39 -0.21
C VAL A 85 22.67 6.87 -0.12
N GLU A 86 21.56 7.31 -0.69
CA GLU A 86 21.21 8.73 -0.78
C GLU A 86 21.01 9.37 0.59
N ILE A 87 20.27 8.70 1.48
CA ILE A 87 19.95 9.24 2.80
C ILE A 87 21.05 8.99 3.85
N ALA A 88 22.15 8.33 3.49
CA ALA A 88 23.30 8.16 4.38
C ALA A 88 24.00 9.51 4.64
N SER A 89 23.89 10.46 3.70
CA SER A 89 24.36 11.82 3.84
C SER A 89 23.39 12.67 4.67
N PRO A 90 23.87 13.55 5.56
CA PRO A 90 23.02 14.55 6.23
C PRO A 90 22.47 15.62 5.26
N ALA A 91 22.99 15.70 4.04
CA ALA A 91 22.51 16.57 2.97
C ALA A 91 22.32 15.72 1.70
N PRO A 92 21.15 15.08 1.52
CA PRO A 92 20.86 14.33 0.31
C PRO A 92 20.70 15.28 -0.88
N ASP A 93 21.06 14.81 -2.07
CA ASP A 93 20.90 15.50 -3.34
C ASP A 93 19.42 15.50 -3.75
N PRO A 94 18.76 16.68 -3.85
CA PRO A 94 17.37 16.77 -4.25
C PRO A 94 17.07 16.12 -5.61
N ILE A 95 18.01 16.18 -6.56
CA ILE A 95 17.82 15.62 -7.91
C ILE A 95 17.77 14.09 -7.84
N ARG A 96 18.63 13.48 -7.02
CA ARG A 96 18.66 12.02 -6.84
C ARG A 96 17.44 11.53 -6.06
N LEU A 97 16.99 12.27 -5.06
CA LEU A 97 15.73 11.96 -4.36
C LEU A 97 14.52 12.08 -5.28
N GLU A 98 14.49 13.06 -6.19
CA GLU A 98 13.44 13.17 -7.20
C GLU A 98 13.44 11.97 -8.15
N ALA A 99 14.61 11.53 -8.63
CA ALA A 99 14.71 10.33 -9.46
C ALA A 99 14.23 9.07 -8.73
N LEU A 100 14.54 8.93 -7.43
CA LEU A 100 14.01 7.86 -6.60
C LEU A 100 12.48 7.93 -6.44
N ALA A 101 11.93 9.13 -6.27
CA ALA A 101 10.48 9.34 -6.22
C ALA A 101 9.82 8.98 -7.56
N GLN A 102 10.44 9.30 -8.71
CA GLN A 102 9.93 8.93 -10.03
C GLN A 102 9.93 7.41 -10.24
N ARG A 103 10.96 6.71 -9.73
CA ARG A 103 10.99 5.24 -9.75
C ARG A 103 9.91 4.60 -8.87
N LEU A 104 9.44 5.26 -7.81
CA LEU A 104 8.27 4.78 -7.08
C LEU A 104 6.98 4.88 -7.89
N ASP A 105 6.81 5.95 -8.68
CA ASP A 105 5.62 6.10 -9.53
C ASP A 105 5.54 4.99 -10.58
N SER A 106 6.68 4.58 -11.17
CA SER A 106 6.69 3.50 -12.15
C SER A 106 6.31 2.13 -11.57
N PHE A 107 6.54 1.91 -10.26
CA PHE A 107 6.03 0.72 -9.58
C PHE A 107 4.51 0.73 -9.46
N ILE A 108 3.92 1.90 -9.20
CA ILE A 108 2.46 2.06 -9.18
C ILE A 108 1.89 1.80 -10.58
N ASP A 109 2.50 2.38 -11.62
CA ASP A 109 2.07 2.16 -13.00
C ASP A 109 2.15 0.67 -13.41
N ALA A 110 3.20 -0.04 -13.00
CA ALA A 110 3.34 -1.47 -13.24
C ALA A 110 2.25 -2.30 -12.53
N ILE A 111 1.91 -1.96 -11.28
CA ILE A 111 0.82 -2.62 -10.55
C ILE A 111 -0.53 -2.35 -11.23
N LEU A 112 -0.80 -1.11 -11.61
CA LEU A 112 -2.04 -0.75 -12.31
C LEU A 112 -2.15 -1.49 -13.65
N ALA A 113 -1.06 -1.56 -14.42
CA ALA A 113 -0.97 -2.31 -15.67
C ALA A 113 -1.35 -3.79 -15.48
N GLU A 114 -0.77 -4.43 -14.46
CA GLU A 114 -0.97 -5.85 -14.15
C GLU A 114 -2.39 -6.15 -13.65
N PHE A 115 -2.93 -5.34 -12.74
CA PHE A 115 -4.20 -5.64 -12.06
C PHE A 115 -5.44 -5.16 -12.83
N ALA A 116 -5.31 -4.15 -13.69
CA ALA A 116 -6.43 -3.54 -14.39
C ALA A 116 -7.31 -4.54 -15.19
N PRO A 117 -6.75 -5.53 -15.92
CA PRO A 117 -7.57 -6.52 -16.63
C PRO A 117 -8.42 -7.37 -15.67
N THR A 118 -7.87 -7.77 -14.52
CA THR A 118 -8.60 -8.54 -13.50
C THR A 118 -9.70 -7.70 -12.87
N LEU A 119 -9.44 -6.43 -12.55
CA LEU A 119 -10.46 -5.54 -12.00
C LEU A 119 -11.59 -5.29 -13.01
N ALA A 120 -11.25 -5.08 -14.28
CA ALA A 120 -12.21 -4.91 -15.36
C ALA A 120 -13.09 -6.16 -15.55
N GLU A 121 -12.50 -7.35 -15.56
CA GLU A 121 -13.23 -8.62 -15.65
C GLU A 121 -14.15 -8.82 -14.45
N LEU A 122 -13.68 -8.53 -13.23
CA LEU A 122 -14.50 -8.62 -12.02
C LEU A 122 -15.76 -7.76 -12.15
N LEU A 123 -15.60 -6.49 -12.51
CA LEU A 123 -16.73 -5.55 -12.64
C LEU A 123 -17.77 -5.97 -13.69
N VAL A 124 -17.32 -6.64 -14.76
CA VAL A 124 -18.21 -7.19 -15.80
C VAL A 124 -18.91 -8.47 -15.35
N ARG A 125 -18.26 -9.27 -14.47
CA ARG A 125 -18.84 -10.47 -13.86
C ARG A 125 -19.87 -10.18 -12.77
N LEU A 126 -19.87 -8.98 -12.19
CA LEU A 126 -20.85 -8.59 -11.19
C LEU A 126 -22.26 -8.47 -11.80
N ASP A 127 -23.24 -9.05 -11.14
CA ASP A 127 -24.64 -8.91 -11.51
C ASP A 127 -25.17 -7.47 -11.23
N PRO A 128 -26.37 -7.11 -11.71
CA PRO A 128 -26.94 -5.78 -11.48
C PRO A 128 -27.11 -5.39 -10.00
N ALA A 129 -27.44 -6.33 -9.11
CA ALA A 129 -27.63 -6.05 -7.69
C ALA A 129 -26.27 -5.82 -7.00
N GLN A 130 -25.29 -6.67 -7.30
CA GLN A 130 -23.91 -6.54 -6.82
C GLN A 130 -23.29 -5.20 -7.25
N ARG A 131 -23.47 -4.80 -8.52
CA ARG A 131 -22.99 -3.49 -9.01
C ARG A 131 -23.66 -2.33 -8.28
N THR A 132 -24.96 -2.42 -8.02
CA THR A 132 -25.69 -1.38 -7.27
C THR A 132 -25.14 -1.23 -5.85
N GLY A 133 -24.93 -2.35 -5.14
CA GLY A 133 -24.35 -2.35 -3.80
C GLY A 133 -22.92 -1.80 -3.76
N LEU A 134 -22.06 -2.25 -4.68
CA LEU A 134 -20.69 -1.77 -4.83
C LEU A 134 -20.64 -0.24 -4.98
N PHE A 135 -21.43 0.31 -5.92
CA PHE A 135 -21.44 1.73 -6.19
C PHE A 135 -22.03 2.55 -5.03
N ALA A 136 -23.03 2.04 -4.32
CA ALA A 136 -23.54 2.67 -3.11
C ALA A 136 -22.45 2.75 -2.01
N ARG A 137 -21.70 1.67 -1.80
CA ARG A 137 -20.58 1.65 -0.84
C ARG A 137 -19.47 2.62 -1.24
N LEU A 138 -19.12 2.67 -2.53
CA LEU A 138 -18.10 3.59 -3.06
C LEU A 138 -18.51 5.06 -2.94
N ASP A 139 -19.79 5.38 -3.16
CA ASP A 139 -20.32 6.74 -2.97
C ASP A 139 -20.26 7.14 -1.48
N GLN A 140 -20.59 6.22 -0.57
CA GLN A 140 -20.49 6.45 0.87
C GLN A 140 -19.04 6.75 1.29
N GLU A 141 -18.06 6.01 0.77
CA GLU A 141 -16.63 6.29 1.01
C GLU A 141 -16.18 7.68 0.53
N VAL A 142 -16.75 8.17 -0.58
CA VAL A 142 -16.49 9.54 -1.06
C VAL A 142 -17.06 10.58 -0.10
N ILE A 143 -18.25 10.35 0.45
CA ILE A 143 -18.89 11.24 1.44
C ILE A 143 -18.08 11.25 2.75
N GLU A 144 -17.72 10.08 3.27
CA GLU A 144 -16.93 9.95 4.50
C GLU A 144 -15.55 10.61 4.38
N ALA A 145 -14.91 10.45 3.21
CA ALA A 145 -13.68 11.15 2.88
C ALA A 145 -13.83 12.68 2.93
N ARG A 146 -14.93 13.23 2.41
CA ARG A 146 -15.21 14.66 2.44
C ARG A 146 -15.35 15.18 3.87
N ILE A 147 -16.20 14.50 4.66
CA ILE A 147 -16.47 14.83 6.06
C ILE A 147 -15.19 14.81 6.87
N LYS A 148 -14.30 13.85 6.61
CA LYS A 148 -13.06 13.68 7.37
C LYS A 148 -11.95 14.64 6.98
N TYR A 149 -11.84 14.99 5.69
CA TYR A 149 -10.64 15.65 5.17
C TYR A 149 -10.87 17.05 4.60
N LEU A 150 -12.10 17.44 4.27
CA LEU A 150 -12.41 18.72 3.62
C LEU A 150 -13.36 19.60 4.44
N ASP A 151 -14.35 19.00 5.10
CA ASP A 151 -15.36 19.73 5.87
C ASP A 151 -14.86 20.37 7.19
N PRO A 152 -13.87 19.80 7.92
CA PRO A 152 -13.37 20.43 9.14
C PRO A 152 -12.72 21.79 8.83
N PRO A 153 -12.66 22.73 9.80
CA PRO A 153 -11.97 24.00 9.67
C PRO A 153 -10.50 23.87 9.22
N ALA A 154 -9.97 24.91 8.57
CA ALA A 154 -8.62 24.90 7.99
C ALA A 154 -7.51 24.58 9.00
N ASP A 155 -7.56 25.19 10.17
CA ASP A 155 -6.62 24.96 11.28
C ASP A 155 -6.68 23.50 11.78
N GLU A 156 -7.88 22.94 11.91
CA GLU A 156 -8.07 21.54 12.29
C GLU A 156 -7.49 20.60 11.22
N ARG A 157 -7.80 20.83 9.93
CA ARG A 157 -7.26 20.02 8.83
C ARG A 157 -5.74 20.04 8.79
N GLN A 158 -5.13 21.21 8.95
CA GLN A 158 -3.68 21.37 8.99
C GLN A 158 -3.07 20.63 10.16
N ARG A 159 -3.65 20.75 11.36
CA ARG A 159 -3.19 20.02 12.55
C ARG A 159 -3.28 18.51 12.35
N GLU A 160 -4.43 18.00 11.91
CA GLU A 160 -4.65 16.57 11.70
C GLU A 160 -3.75 16.00 10.60
N ARG A 161 -3.51 16.74 9.51
CA ARG A 161 -2.58 16.34 8.44
C ARG A 161 -1.14 16.23 8.97
N ALA A 162 -0.69 17.21 9.77
CA ALA A 162 0.61 17.18 10.42
C ALA A 162 0.72 15.96 11.37
N GLU A 163 -0.25 15.75 12.26
CA GLU A 163 -0.23 14.65 13.23
C GLU A 163 -0.24 13.27 12.56
N ARG A 164 -0.99 13.09 11.46
CA ARG A 164 -0.93 11.85 10.66
C ARG A 164 0.48 11.60 10.13
N LEU A 165 1.16 12.62 9.61
CA LEU A 165 2.53 12.46 9.13
C LEU A 165 3.51 12.16 10.27
N LYS A 166 3.40 12.86 11.41
CA LYS A 166 4.25 12.58 12.59
C LYS A 166 4.11 11.13 13.07
N LYS A 167 2.87 10.63 13.16
CA LYS A 167 2.58 9.23 13.51
C LYS A 167 3.20 8.24 12.50
N ARG A 168 3.16 8.55 11.20
CA ARG A 168 3.79 7.74 10.14
C ARG A 168 5.31 7.74 10.23
N LEU A 169 5.94 8.86 10.59
CA LEU A 169 7.39 8.99 10.70
C LEU A 169 7.96 8.34 11.97
N LYS A 170 7.21 8.31 13.07
CA LYS A 170 7.70 7.82 14.38
C LYS A 170 8.29 6.40 14.34
N PRO A 171 7.68 5.39 13.68
CA PRO A 171 8.30 4.08 13.56
C PRO A 171 9.66 4.09 12.85
N TRP A 172 9.86 5.00 11.90
CA TRP A 172 11.03 5.09 11.02
C TRP A 172 12.19 5.85 11.67
N ILE A 173 11.93 7.06 12.16
CA ILE A 173 12.98 7.95 12.66
C ILE A 173 12.96 8.14 14.18
N GLY A 174 11.90 7.73 14.88
CA GLY A 174 11.75 7.92 16.33
C GLY A 174 10.98 9.19 16.67
N ASP A 175 11.15 9.69 17.90
CA ASP A 175 10.52 10.94 18.30
C ASP A 175 11.10 12.12 17.51
N LEU A 176 10.22 13.04 17.12
CA LEU A 176 10.57 14.19 16.31
C LEU A 176 11.14 15.30 17.17
N THR A 177 12.14 16.01 16.66
CA THR A 177 12.62 17.24 17.28
C THR A 177 11.58 18.36 17.15
N ILE A 178 11.74 19.43 17.94
CA ILE A 178 10.92 20.63 17.81
C ILE A 178 11.02 21.18 16.37
N ALA A 179 12.24 21.28 15.83
CA ALA A 179 12.46 21.77 14.47
C ALA A 179 11.75 20.90 13.40
N GLN A 180 11.82 19.57 13.51
CA GLN A 180 11.10 18.67 12.61
C GLN A 180 9.58 18.83 12.73
N SER A 181 9.07 18.96 13.96
CA SER A 181 7.64 19.15 14.20
C SER A 181 7.13 20.47 13.63
N THR A 182 7.88 21.56 13.79
CA THR A 182 7.58 22.86 13.19
C THR A 182 7.60 22.79 11.66
N ARG A 183 8.60 22.13 11.08
CA ARG A 183 8.70 21.99 9.62
C ARG A 183 7.53 21.19 9.02
N ILE A 184 7.06 20.16 9.72
CA ILE A 184 5.86 19.40 9.33
C ILE A 184 4.60 20.25 9.42
N GLN A 185 4.47 21.13 10.43
CA GLN A 185 3.35 22.07 10.51
C GLN A 185 3.34 23.06 9.34
N GLN A 186 4.51 23.60 8.99
CA GLN A 186 4.66 24.51 7.82
C GLN A 186 4.29 23.82 6.51
N TRP A 187 4.78 22.58 6.30
CA TRP A 187 4.37 21.76 5.16
C TRP A 187 2.86 21.55 5.14
N SER A 188 2.27 21.24 6.29
CA SER A 188 0.83 21.02 6.38
C SER A 188 0.04 22.27 6.00
N ALA A 189 0.45 23.45 6.47
CA ALA A 189 -0.19 24.73 6.12
C ALA A 189 -0.09 25.02 4.61
N ALA A 190 1.06 24.77 3.99
CA ALA A 190 1.26 24.98 2.55
C ALA A 190 0.30 24.15 1.68
N LEU A 191 -0.10 22.96 2.15
CA LEU A 191 -1.02 22.07 1.42
C LEU A 191 -2.51 22.44 1.57
N ASP A 192 -2.91 23.32 2.49
CA ASP A 192 -4.33 23.53 2.78
C ASP A 192 -5.07 24.35 1.72
N HIS A 193 -4.35 25.03 0.83
CA HIS A 193 -4.92 25.72 -0.32
C HIS A 193 -5.41 24.77 -1.45
N GLN A 194 -5.32 23.46 -1.24
CA GLN A 194 -5.61 22.44 -2.27
C GLN A 194 -7.00 21.83 -2.06
N GLY A 195 -8.01 22.53 -2.59
CA GLY A 195 -9.46 22.35 -2.38
C GLY A 195 -10.09 21.06 -2.91
N GLY A 196 -9.60 19.89 -2.49
CA GLY A 196 -10.32 18.62 -2.66
C GLY A 196 -10.38 18.08 -4.09
N GLY A 197 -9.46 18.50 -4.96
CA GLY A 197 -9.43 18.08 -6.37
C GLY A 197 -9.27 16.56 -6.55
N TRP A 198 -8.60 15.90 -5.61
CA TRP A 198 -8.51 14.44 -5.55
C TRP A 198 -9.87 13.75 -5.36
N LEU A 199 -10.81 14.38 -4.62
CA LEU A 199 -12.14 13.81 -4.39
C LEU A 199 -13.01 13.96 -5.64
N ALA A 200 -12.94 15.12 -6.30
CA ALA A 200 -13.59 15.34 -7.59
C ALA A 200 -13.06 14.37 -8.66
N HIS A 201 -11.75 14.10 -8.68
CA HIS A 201 -11.16 13.08 -9.55
C HIS A 201 -11.72 11.68 -9.26
N ARG A 202 -11.82 11.30 -7.98
CA ARG A 202 -12.41 10.01 -7.58
C ARG A 202 -13.87 9.88 -8.03
N GLN A 203 -14.68 10.94 -7.89
CA GLN A 203 -16.06 10.96 -8.37
C GLN A 203 -16.15 10.77 -9.89
N ARG A 204 -15.34 11.49 -10.67
CA ARG A 204 -15.31 11.34 -12.13
C ARG A 204 -14.87 9.95 -12.58
N LEU A 205 -13.93 9.33 -11.87
CA LEU A 205 -13.54 7.95 -12.13
C LEU A 205 -14.73 7.00 -11.92
N LEU A 206 -15.45 7.13 -10.80
CA LEU A 206 -16.64 6.30 -10.52
C LEU A 206 -17.73 6.48 -11.59
N GLU A 207 -18.00 7.71 -12.00
CA GLU A 207 -18.95 8.02 -13.07
C GLU A 207 -18.53 7.40 -14.41
N ALA A 208 -17.25 7.48 -14.76
CA ALA A 208 -16.73 6.87 -15.98
C ALA A 208 -16.91 5.35 -15.97
N VAL A 209 -16.60 4.68 -14.84
CA VAL A 209 -16.81 3.23 -14.69
C VAL A 209 -18.30 2.89 -14.83
N ARG A 210 -19.21 3.65 -14.21
CA ARG A 210 -20.66 3.45 -14.34
C ARG A 210 -21.13 3.56 -15.79
N ASN A 211 -20.63 4.58 -16.51
CA ASN A 211 -21.01 4.83 -17.89
C ASN A 211 -20.53 3.69 -18.81
N ILE A 212 -19.30 3.21 -18.61
CA ILE A 212 -18.77 2.07 -19.37
C ILE A 212 -19.61 0.81 -19.13
N LEU A 213 -19.94 0.50 -17.87
CA LEU A 213 -20.73 -0.68 -17.52
C LEU A 213 -22.19 -0.63 -18.00
N ARG A 214 -22.76 0.56 -18.20
CA ARG A 214 -24.13 0.75 -18.71
C ARG A 214 -24.22 0.77 -20.23
N GLY A 215 -23.22 1.36 -20.90
CA GLY A 215 -23.29 1.69 -22.32
C GLY A 215 -22.61 0.69 -23.27
N SER A 216 -21.84 -0.25 -22.74
CA SER A 216 -21.01 -1.17 -23.52
C SER A 216 -21.45 -2.62 -23.34
N ASP A 217 -21.30 -3.44 -24.38
CA ASP A 217 -21.33 -4.89 -24.22
C ASP A 217 -20.15 -5.36 -23.34
N ALA A 218 -20.22 -6.61 -22.87
CA ALA A 218 -19.24 -7.16 -21.93
C ALA A 218 -17.80 -7.16 -22.48
N GLY A 219 -17.59 -7.35 -23.78
CA GLY A 219 -16.26 -7.34 -24.40
C GLY A 219 -15.68 -5.93 -24.47
N ALA A 220 -16.47 -4.97 -24.95
CA ALA A 220 -16.10 -3.56 -24.99
C ALA A 220 -15.86 -2.98 -23.60
N ALA A 221 -16.71 -3.31 -22.62
CA ALA A 221 -16.59 -2.85 -21.24
C ALA A 221 -15.26 -3.29 -20.61
N ARG A 222 -14.85 -4.56 -20.78
CA ARG A 222 -13.56 -5.06 -20.27
C ARG A 222 -12.38 -4.25 -20.78
N THR A 223 -12.35 -4.00 -22.09
CA THR A 223 -11.25 -3.28 -22.75
C THR A 223 -11.19 -1.83 -22.29
N GLN A 224 -12.33 -1.15 -22.25
CA GLN A 224 -12.42 0.26 -21.82
C GLN A 224 -12.08 0.43 -20.33
N LEU A 225 -12.57 -0.46 -19.46
CA LEU A 225 -12.26 -0.44 -18.03
C LEU A 225 -10.78 -0.72 -17.77
N ALA A 226 -10.20 -1.73 -18.44
CA ALA A 226 -8.78 -2.01 -18.31
C ALA A 226 -7.96 -0.77 -18.70
N GLY A 227 -8.22 -0.17 -19.87
CA GLY A 227 -7.54 1.06 -20.28
C GLY A 227 -7.71 2.22 -19.29
N LEU A 228 -8.92 2.41 -18.74
CA LEU A 228 -9.21 3.45 -17.75
C LEU A 228 -8.40 3.26 -16.46
N PHE A 229 -8.27 2.03 -15.95
CA PHE A 229 -7.52 1.75 -14.72
C PHE A 229 -6.01 1.80 -14.92
N GLN A 230 -5.51 1.39 -16.10
CA GLN A 230 -4.08 1.48 -16.43
C GLN A 230 -3.65 2.93 -16.60
N THR A 231 -4.48 3.77 -17.24
CA THR A 231 -4.15 5.16 -17.50
C THR A 231 -5.40 6.02 -17.30
N PRO A 232 -5.63 6.53 -16.07
CA PRO A 232 -6.82 7.35 -15.78
C PRO A 232 -6.70 8.77 -16.34
N ALA A 233 -5.86 9.02 -17.34
CA ALA A 233 -5.61 10.33 -17.93
C ALA A 233 -6.93 11.00 -18.38
N ALA A 234 -7.85 10.22 -18.94
CA ALA A 234 -9.16 10.70 -19.39
C ALA A 234 -10.06 11.24 -18.26
N VAL A 235 -9.82 10.88 -17.00
CA VAL A 235 -10.61 11.32 -15.84
C VAL A 235 -9.85 12.27 -14.91
N ARG A 236 -8.58 12.61 -15.22
CA ARG A 236 -7.81 13.60 -14.47
C ARG A 236 -8.38 15.00 -14.72
N THR A 237 -8.72 15.69 -13.63
CA THR A 237 -9.06 17.12 -13.70
C THR A 237 -7.79 17.95 -13.67
N GLU A 238 -7.80 19.13 -14.28
CA GLU A 238 -6.66 20.07 -14.20
C GLU A 238 -6.32 20.40 -12.75
N ASP A 239 -7.35 20.55 -11.91
CA ASP A 239 -7.20 20.80 -10.49
C ASP A 239 -6.48 19.65 -9.76
N TYR A 240 -6.85 18.39 -10.05
CA TYR A 240 -6.15 17.24 -9.53
C TYR A 240 -4.69 17.17 -9.98
N ILE A 241 -4.40 17.45 -11.25
CA ILE A 241 -3.02 17.45 -11.79
C ILE A 241 -2.17 18.52 -11.08
N ARG A 242 -2.69 19.74 -10.95
CA ARG A 242 -1.99 20.82 -10.22
C ARG A 242 -1.72 20.41 -8.76
N GLN A 243 -2.73 19.87 -8.07
CA GLN A 243 -2.59 19.44 -6.68
C GLN A 243 -1.58 18.31 -6.52
N ALA A 244 -1.65 17.27 -7.35
CA ALA A 244 -0.71 16.16 -7.32
C ALA A 244 0.74 16.63 -7.56
N THR A 245 0.94 17.54 -8.51
CA THR A 245 2.26 18.12 -8.82
C THR A 245 2.81 18.92 -7.64
N GLN A 246 2.00 19.83 -7.08
CA GLN A 246 2.41 20.63 -5.92
C GLN A 246 2.67 19.76 -4.67
N ASN A 247 1.80 18.78 -4.39
CA ASN A 247 1.98 17.84 -3.28
C ASN A 247 3.30 17.07 -3.39
N ARG A 248 3.69 16.68 -4.61
CA ARG A 248 4.97 16.02 -4.88
C ARG A 248 6.14 16.92 -4.55
N ILE A 249 6.13 18.16 -5.04
CA ILE A 249 7.19 19.15 -4.78
C ILE A 249 7.35 19.38 -3.26
N GLU A 250 6.23 19.60 -2.56
CA GLU A 250 6.23 19.83 -1.12
C GLU A 250 6.69 18.61 -0.31
N ALA A 251 6.35 17.39 -0.75
CA ALA A 251 6.80 16.16 -0.12
C ALA A 251 8.32 15.93 -0.29
N LEU A 252 8.87 16.23 -1.46
CA LEU A 252 10.32 16.17 -1.73
C LEU A 252 11.07 17.19 -0.88
N ALA A 253 10.61 18.44 -0.86
CA ALA A 253 11.19 19.49 -0.03
C ALA A 253 11.17 19.11 1.46
N LEU A 254 10.03 18.63 1.97
CA LEU A 254 9.92 18.17 3.34
C LEU A 254 10.87 17.01 3.64
N THR A 255 11.02 16.04 2.73
CA THR A 255 11.90 14.89 2.91
C THR A 255 13.36 15.33 3.08
N VAL A 256 13.83 16.24 2.21
CA VAL A 256 15.18 16.83 2.30
C VAL A 256 15.37 17.54 3.65
N ASP A 257 14.43 18.37 4.05
CA ASP A 257 14.51 19.13 5.30
C ASP A 257 14.51 18.23 6.53
N LEU A 258 13.68 17.18 6.55
CA LEU A 258 13.64 16.23 7.66
C LEU A 258 14.93 15.43 7.80
N ILE A 259 15.59 15.07 6.70
CA ILE A 259 16.90 14.39 6.72
C ILE A 259 17.98 15.34 7.24
N ARG A 260 17.98 16.61 6.81
CA ARG A 260 18.92 17.64 7.29
C ARG A 260 18.75 17.90 8.79
N LEU A 261 17.50 17.98 9.25
CA LEU A 261 17.15 18.18 10.66
C LEU A 261 17.31 16.93 11.53
N ALA A 262 17.63 15.78 10.93
CA ALA A 262 17.71 14.53 11.67
C ALA A 262 18.91 14.51 12.63
N THR A 263 18.74 13.90 13.80
CA THR A 263 19.87 13.61 14.69
C THR A 263 20.66 12.38 14.21
N SER A 264 21.86 12.16 14.73
CA SER A 264 22.65 10.95 14.45
C SER A 264 21.90 9.66 14.85
N GLN A 265 21.16 9.70 15.95
CA GLN A 265 20.31 8.59 16.41
C GLN A 265 19.16 8.33 15.44
N GLN A 266 18.47 9.38 14.98
CA GLN A 266 17.38 9.25 14.01
C GLN A 266 17.89 8.70 12.66
N ARG A 267 19.04 9.18 12.17
CA ARG A 267 19.69 8.63 10.95
C ARG A 267 20.05 7.15 11.09
N THR A 268 20.63 6.77 12.23
CA THR A 268 20.98 5.36 12.52
C THR A 268 19.74 4.48 12.53
N ARG A 269 18.65 4.96 13.16
CA ARG A 269 17.37 4.26 13.19
C ARG A 269 16.76 4.12 11.80
N LEU A 270 16.76 5.18 11.00
CA LEU A 270 16.27 5.17 9.63
C LEU A 270 17.02 4.15 8.78
N LYS A 271 18.36 4.17 8.82
CA LYS A 271 19.21 3.19 8.14
C LYS A 271 18.90 1.76 8.57
N LYS A 272 18.75 1.52 9.89
CA LYS A 272 18.38 0.20 10.42
C LYS A 272 17.01 -0.25 9.92
N ARG A 273 16.02 0.66 9.86
CA ARG A 273 14.67 0.36 9.39
C ARG A 273 14.63 0.01 7.92
N ILE A 274 15.32 0.77 7.07
CA ILE A 274 15.42 0.49 5.64
C ILE A 274 16.16 -0.82 5.39
N GLY A 275 17.29 -1.04 6.07
CA GLY A 275 18.02 -2.31 5.98
C GLY A 275 17.19 -3.52 6.43
N GLY A 276 16.40 -3.36 7.49
CA GLY A 276 15.45 -4.39 7.93
C GLY A 276 14.36 -4.69 6.91
N LEU A 277 13.73 -3.64 6.34
CA LEU A 277 12.73 -3.80 5.29
C LEU A 277 13.34 -4.49 4.06
N ARG A 278 14.52 -4.03 3.60
CA ARG A 278 15.26 -4.65 2.49
C ARG A 278 15.48 -6.14 2.73
N ALA A 279 16.01 -6.50 3.91
CA ALA A 279 16.27 -7.89 4.28
C ALA A 279 14.98 -8.73 4.33
N ASP A 280 13.89 -8.16 4.85
CA ASP A 280 12.60 -8.85 4.89
C ASP A 280 12.05 -9.09 3.48
N LEU A 281 12.09 -8.10 2.59
CA LEU A 281 11.64 -8.25 1.21
C LEU A 281 12.50 -9.27 0.45
N GLN A 282 13.82 -9.23 0.63
CA GLN A 282 14.75 -10.17 -0.01
C GLN A 282 14.56 -11.62 0.47
N ALA A 283 14.09 -11.81 1.70
CA ALA A 283 13.82 -13.13 2.27
C ALA A 283 12.44 -13.71 1.88
N ILE A 284 11.60 -12.94 1.18
CA ILE A 284 10.35 -13.47 0.62
C ILE A 284 10.70 -14.36 -0.58
N SER A 285 10.20 -15.59 -0.57
CA SER A 285 10.36 -16.55 -1.67
C SER A 285 9.06 -16.64 -2.48
N CYS A 286 9.18 -16.74 -3.80
CA CYS A 286 8.02 -16.72 -4.71
C CYS A 286 7.41 -18.11 -4.99
N GLY A 287 7.63 -19.06 -4.09
CA GLY A 287 7.07 -20.40 -4.17
C GLY A 287 5.65 -20.46 -3.61
N ASP A 288 4.90 -21.49 -4.00
CA ASP A 288 3.57 -21.74 -3.44
C ASP A 288 3.71 -22.14 -1.96
N SER A 289 3.05 -21.41 -1.06
CA SER A 289 2.88 -21.84 0.33
C SER A 289 1.90 -23.02 0.37
N THR A 290 2.40 -24.21 0.06
CA THR A 290 1.66 -25.49 0.08
C THR A 290 0.94 -25.74 1.42
N LEU A 291 1.42 -25.14 2.51
CA LEU A 291 0.80 -25.21 3.84
C LEU A 291 -0.49 -24.38 3.98
N ALA A 292 -0.65 -23.27 3.26
CA ALA A 292 -1.81 -22.38 3.40
C ALA A 292 -3.05 -22.91 2.64
N ALA A 293 -2.84 -23.42 1.42
CA ALA A 293 -3.89 -24.06 0.63
C ALA A 293 -4.48 -25.30 1.32
N SER A 294 -3.69 -25.95 2.19
CA SER A 294 -4.11 -27.12 2.96
C SER A 294 -4.96 -26.75 4.19
N LEU A 295 -4.69 -25.62 4.84
CA LEU A 295 -5.44 -25.17 6.02
C LEU A 295 -6.84 -24.61 5.66
N TYR A 296 -7.02 -24.07 4.46
CA TYR A 296 -8.30 -23.51 4.01
C TYR A 296 -9.31 -24.59 3.58
N ARG A 297 -8.87 -25.68 2.91
CA ARG A 297 -9.75 -26.83 2.63
C ARG A 297 -10.38 -27.38 3.91
N ILE A 298 -9.62 -27.39 5.00
CA ILE A 298 -10.09 -27.89 6.28
C ILE A 298 -11.16 -26.97 6.90
N SER A 299 -11.07 -25.63 6.75
CA SER A 299 -12.09 -24.74 7.32
C SER A 299 -13.37 -24.67 6.48
N ALA A 300 -13.26 -24.80 5.15
CA ALA A 300 -14.40 -24.80 4.24
C ALA A 300 -15.24 -26.10 4.31
N GLU A 301 -14.66 -27.22 4.74
CA GLU A 301 -15.38 -28.48 4.98
C GLU A 301 -16.07 -28.56 6.36
N THR A 302 -15.81 -27.59 7.24
CA THR A 302 -16.33 -27.58 8.63
C THR A 302 -17.29 -26.43 8.96
N GLY A 303 -17.71 -25.64 7.95
CA GLY A 303 -18.61 -24.49 8.09
C GLY A 303 -19.97 -24.71 7.48
#